data_AF-A0AAW6JS72-F1
#
_entry.id   AF-A0AAW6JS72-F1
#
_cell.length_a   1.000
_cell.length_b   1.000
_cell.length_c   1.000
_cell.angle_alpha   90.00
_cell.angle_beta   90.00
_cell.angle_gamma   90.00
#
_symmetry.space_group_name_H-M   'P 1'
#
loop_
_entity.id
_entity.type
_entity.pdbx_description
1 polymer ?
#
loop_
_entity_poly.entity_id
_entity_poly.type
_entity_poly.pdbx_seq_one_letter_code
_entity_poly.pdbx_strand_id
1 'polypeptide(L)'
;MKYSFNLVGVSPVLHFFNHQQQSLVQPQYQGIEYLGTHTCTLDAFLASIEPVPVKWGWNLDQVVDTVIEFWMNNAESVNYWKSRLNDAGHDSLLVARVADINSLSGELESLLCKNL
;
A
#
# COMPACT_ATOMS: atom_id res chain seq x y z
N MET A 1 5.06 -8.46 13.96
CA MET A 1 5.40 -7.94 12.62
C MET A 1 5.92 -6.52 12.76
N LYS A 2 6.89 -6.12 11.93
CA LYS A 2 7.41 -4.74 11.90
C LYS A 2 6.72 -3.87 10.84
N TYR A 3 6.24 -4.51 9.78
CA TYR A 3 5.53 -3.88 8.68
C TYR A 3 4.08 -4.34 8.63
N SER A 4 3.23 -3.54 7.99
CA SER A 4 1.83 -3.85 7.74
C SER A 4 1.55 -3.67 6.25
N PHE A 5 0.97 -4.69 5.63
CA PHE A 5 0.48 -4.64 4.26
C PHE A 5 -1.04 -4.74 4.26
N ASN A 6 -1.71 -3.85 3.52
CA ASN A 6 -3.16 -3.89 3.35
C ASN A 6 -3.58 -3.45 1.96
N LEU A 7 -4.62 -4.08 1.42
CA LEU A 7 -5.33 -3.59 0.24
C LEU A 7 -6.30 -2.48 0.66
N VAL A 8 -6.11 -1.28 0.12
CA VAL A 8 -6.81 -0.06 0.56
C VAL A 8 -8.03 0.21 -0.30
N GLY A 9 -7.91 0.05 -1.61
CA GLY A 9 -8.92 0.58 -2.52
C GLY A 9 -8.62 0.34 -3.99
N VAL A 10 -9.60 0.63 -4.82
CA VAL A 10 -9.40 0.80 -6.26
C VAL A 10 -9.47 2.30 -6.56
N SER A 11 -8.51 2.81 -7.31
CA SER A 11 -8.43 4.23 -7.65
C SER A 11 -8.10 4.41 -9.13
N PRO A 12 -8.66 5.42 -9.82
CA PRO A 12 -8.25 5.76 -11.17
C PRO A 12 -6.76 6.07 -11.24
N VAL A 13 -6.08 5.62 -12.31
CA VAL A 13 -4.63 5.78 -12.50
C VAL A 13 -4.18 7.24 -12.30
N LEU A 14 -4.90 8.19 -12.90
CA LEU A 14 -4.59 9.63 -12.79
C LEU A 14 -4.70 10.16 -11.36
N HIS A 15 -5.68 9.68 -10.60
CA HIS A 15 -5.87 10.11 -9.22
C HIS A 15 -4.75 9.57 -8.33
N PHE A 16 -4.41 8.28 -8.50
CA PHE A 16 -3.27 7.68 -7.81
C PHE A 16 -1.95 8.35 -8.16
N PHE A 17 -1.71 8.66 -9.43
CA PHE A 17 -0.51 9.36 -9.88
C PHE A 17 -0.38 10.76 -9.26
N ASN A 18 -1.47 11.54 -9.26
CA ASN A 18 -1.48 12.86 -8.61
C ASN A 18 -1.18 12.76 -7.11
N HIS A 19 -1.72 11.74 -6.43
CA HIS A 19 -1.43 11.49 -5.03
C HIS A 19 0.05 11.15 -4.79
N GLN A 20 0.65 10.31 -5.64
CA GLN A 20 2.08 9.98 -5.59
C GLN A 20 2.94 11.22 -5.80
N GLN A 21 2.61 12.07 -6.79
CA GLN A 21 3.33 13.33 -7.01
C GLN A 21 3.24 14.28 -5.82
N GLN A 22 2.06 14.44 -5.23
CA GLN A 22 1.88 15.29 -4.05
C GLN A 22 2.70 14.75 -2.87
N SER A 23 2.74 13.43 -2.69
CA SER A 23 3.53 12.77 -1.64
C SER A 23 5.05 12.95 -1.83
N LEU A 24 5.51 13.08 -3.09
CA LEU A 24 6.91 13.39 -3.40
C LEU A 24 7.27 14.86 -3.09
N VAL A 25 6.33 15.79 -3.31
CA VAL A 25 6.54 17.23 -3.08
C VAL A 25 6.37 17.60 -1.61
N GLN A 26 5.45 16.94 -0.90
CA GLN A 26 5.23 17.08 0.53
C GLN A 26 5.10 15.69 1.14
N PRO A 27 6.19 15.09 1.65
CA PRO A 27 6.11 13.83 2.35
C PRO A 27 5.34 14.03 3.67
N GLN A 28 4.03 13.83 3.64
CA GLN A 28 3.16 14.00 4.81
C GLN A 28 3.41 12.93 5.87
N TYR A 29 3.90 11.74 5.47
CA TYR A 29 4.08 10.60 6.37
C TYR A 29 5.36 9.83 6.05
N GLN A 30 6.31 9.82 6.98
CA GLN A 30 7.54 9.03 6.88
C GLN A 30 7.24 7.55 7.17
N GLY A 31 7.60 6.64 6.27
CA GLY A 31 7.41 5.21 6.46
C GLY A 31 6.03 4.66 6.08
N ILE A 32 5.33 5.33 5.16
CA ILE A 32 4.14 4.78 4.49
C ILE A 32 4.37 4.88 2.99
N GLU A 33 4.20 3.76 2.28
CA GLU A 33 4.27 3.73 0.83
C GLU A 33 3.00 3.10 0.26
N TYR A 34 2.41 3.79 -0.72
CA TYR A 34 1.25 3.31 -1.45
C TYR A 34 1.70 2.70 -2.79
N LEU A 35 1.23 1.50 -3.07
CA LEU A 35 1.55 0.70 -4.25
C LEU A 35 0.32 0.56 -5.13
N GLY A 36 0.46 0.79 -6.44
CA GLY A 36 -0.63 0.65 -7.40
C GLY A 36 -0.31 -0.43 -8.43
N THR A 37 -1.24 -1.36 -8.65
CA THR A 37 -1.13 -2.38 -9.69
C THR A 37 -2.41 -2.51 -10.51
N HIS A 38 -2.27 -2.78 -11.81
CA HIS A 38 -3.39 -3.10 -12.70
C HIS A 38 -3.89 -4.54 -12.54
N THR A 39 -3.17 -5.38 -11.78
CA THR A 39 -3.51 -6.78 -11.58
C THR A 39 -3.48 -7.14 -10.10
N CYS A 40 -4.57 -7.72 -9.61
CA CYS A 40 -4.66 -8.22 -8.25
C CYS A 40 -3.99 -9.61 -8.17
N THR A 41 -2.66 -9.63 -8.23
CA THR A 41 -1.84 -10.83 -8.06
C THR A 41 -0.68 -10.54 -7.12
N LEU A 42 -0.26 -11.58 -6.39
CA LEU A 42 0.89 -11.48 -5.48
C LEU A 42 2.14 -11.00 -6.23
N ASP A 43 2.44 -11.59 -7.39
CA ASP A 43 3.62 -11.24 -8.19
C ASP A 43 3.66 -9.77 -8.62
N ALA A 44 2.52 -9.21 -9.02
CA ALA A 44 2.44 -7.81 -9.41
C ALA A 44 2.70 -6.86 -8.23
N PHE A 45 2.27 -7.24 -7.03
CA PHE A 45 2.59 -6.50 -5.81
C PHE A 45 4.07 -6.65 -5.43
N LEU A 46 4.63 -7.86 -5.50
CA LEU A 46 6.04 -8.10 -5.21
C LEU A 46 6.95 -7.30 -6.15
N ALA A 47 6.66 -7.29 -7.45
CA ALA A 47 7.37 -6.47 -8.43
C ALA A 47 7.26 -4.96 -8.13
N SER A 48 6.10 -4.52 -7.61
CA SER A 48 5.90 -3.12 -7.23
C SER A 48 6.62 -2.74 -5.92
N ILE A 49 6.96 -3.73 -5.08
CA ILE A 49 7.67 -3.53 -3.80
C ILE A 49 9.17 -3.42 -4.02
N GLU A 50 9.77 -4.10 -5.01
CA GLU A 50 11.21 -4.06 -5.27
C GLU A 50 11.85 -2.65 -5.22
N PRO A 51 11.25 -1.57 -5.80
CA PRO A 51 11.82 -0.23 -5.73
C PRO A 51 11.61 0.51 -4.38
N VAL A 52 10.71 0.06 -3.51
CA VAL A 52 10.32 0.75 -2.26
C VAL A 52 11.35 0.69 -1.13
N PRO A 53 11.99 -0.46 -0.80
CA PRO A 53 12.87 -0.55 0.36
C PRO A 53 14.12 0.34 0.26
N VAL A 54 14.55 0.68 -0.96
CA VAL A 54 15.66 1.60 -1.20
C VAL A 54 15.36 3.01 -0.68
N LYS A 55 14.09 3.43 -0.69
CA LYS A 55 13.65 4.78 -0.30
C LYS A 55 13.63 4.98 1.22
N TRP A 56 13.38 3.92 1.99
CA TRP A 56 13.13 4.00 3.44
C TRP A 56 14.07 3.12 4.29
N GLY A 57 15.02 2.42 3.68
CA GLY A 57 15.92 1.50 4.39
C GLY A 57 15.20 0.29 4.99
N TRP A 58 14.08 -0.12 4.39
CA TRP A 58 13.30 -1.26 4.88
C TRP A 58 13.98 -2.58 4.56
N ASN A 59 13.76 -3.57 5.43
CA ASN A 59 14.20 -4.93 5.16
C ASN A 59 13.22 -5.55 4.15
N LEU A 60 13.67 -5.70 2.89
CA LEU A 60 12.87 -6.25 1.79
C LEU A 60 12.28 -7.62 2.16
N ASP A 61 13.08 -8.53 2.74
CA ASP A 61 12.63 -9.87 3.09
C ASP A 61 11.43 -9.81 4.05
N GLN A 62 11.48 -8.95 5.08
CA GLN A 62 10.36 -8.78 6.01
C GLN A 62 9.13 -8.14 5.39
N VAL A 63 9.31 -7.21 4.43
CA VAL A 63 8.19 -6.60 3.71
C VAL A 63 7.52 -7.65 2.82
N VAL A 64 8.31 -8.43 2.10
CA VAL A 64 7.84 -9.53 1.25
C VAL A 64 7.10 -10.57 2.09
N ASP A 65 7.68 -11.00 3.22
CA ASP A 65 7.02 -11.94 4.14
C ASP A 65 5.67 -11.40 4.61
N THR A 66 5.58 -10.11 4.95
CA THR A 66 4.32 -9.47 5.38
C THR A 66 3.27 -9.50 4.28
N VAL A 67 3.67 -9.30 3.01
CA VAL A 67 2.77 -9.32 1.85
C VAL A 67 2.29 -10.74 1.56
N ILE A 68 3.20 -11.72 1.60
CA ILE A 68 2.89 -13.14 1.44
C ILE A 68 1.92 -13.59 2.55
N GLU A 69 2.21 -13.23 3.80
CA GLU A 69 1.38 -13.61 4.95
C GLU A 69 -0.01 -12.96 4.88
N PHE A 70 -0.11 -11.70 4.43
CA PHE A 70 -1.39 -11.07 4.15
C PHE A 70 -2.17 -11.86 3.08
N TRP A 71 -1.53 -12.21 1.96
CA TRP A 71 -2.17 -12.96 0.88
C TRP A 71 -2.65 -14.35 1.31
N MET A 72 -1.85 -15.06 2.11
CA MET A 72 -2.18 -16.38 2.65
C MET A 72 -3.36 -16.33 3.63
N ASN A 73 -3.43 -15.29 4.46
CA ASN A 73 -4.44 -15.18 5.51
C ASN A 73 -5.70 -14.40 5.09
N ASN A 74 -5.67 -13.64 3.99
CA ASN A 74 -6.75 -12.74 3.57
C ASN A 74 -7.25 -13.03 2.14
N ALA A 75 -7.35 -14.30 1.79
CA ALA A 75 -7.80 -14.74 0.47
C ALA A 75 -9.19 -14.18 0.07
N GLU A 76 -10.11 -14.02 1.03
CA GLU A 76 -11.42 -13.41 0.79
C GLU A 76 -11.30 -11.92 0.42
N SER A 77 -10.54 -11.15 1.19
CA SER A 77 -10.29 -9.73 0.92
C SER A 77 -9.64 -9.53 -0.45
N VAL A 78 -8.66 -10.37 -0.77
CA VAL A 78 -8.02 -10.39 -2.09
C VAL A 78 -9.04 -10.63 -3.20
N ASN A 79 -9.87 -11.67 -3.08
CA ASN A 79 -10.88 -11.99 -4.10
C ASN A 79 -11.91 -10.88 -4.25
N TYR A 80 -12.32 -10.26 -3.14
CA TYR A 80 -13.18 -9.07 -3.15
C TYR A 80 -12.55 -7.93 -3.95
N TRP A 81 -11.30 -7.57 -3.64
CA TRP A 81 -10.60 -6.49 -4.35
C TRP A 81 -10.32 -6.81 -5.81
N LYS A 82 -10.04 -8.07 -6.14
CA LYS A 82 -9.93 -8.55 -7.52
C LYS A 82 -11.23 -8.35 -8.29
N SER A 83 -12.37 -8.68 -7.69
CA SER A 83 -13.68 -8.44 -8.31
C SER A 83 -13.95 -6.95 -8.48
N ARG A 84 -13.61 -6.13 -7.48
CA ARG A 84 -13.78 -4.66 -7.54
C ARG A 84 -12.90 -4.01 -8.61
N LEU A 85 -11.67 -4.50 -8.80
CA LEU A 85 -10.78 -4.01 -9.85
C LEU A 85 -11.35 -4.33 -11.24
N ASN A 86 -11.85 -5.55 -11.45
CA ASN A 86 -12.49 -5.93 -12.70
C ASN A 86 -13.74 -5.08 -13.00
N ASP A 87 -14.52 -4.76 -11.98
CA ASP A 87 -15.72 -3.91 -12.09
C ASP A 87 -15.36 -2.45 -12.41
N ALA A 88 -14.25 -1.94 -11.87
CA ALA A 88 -13.81 -0.56 -12.05
C ALA A 88 -13.17 -0.25 -13.42
N GLY A 89 -12.91 -1.28 -14.24
CA GLY A 89 -12.37 -1.13 -15.59
C GLY A 89 -10.85 -0.91 -15.67
N HIS A 90 -10.36 -0.70 -16.90
CA HIS A 90 -8.93 -0.73 -17.23
C HIS A 90 -8.14 0.51 -16.77
N ASP A 91 -8.82 1.63 -16.57
CA ASP A 91 -8.22 2.90 -16.12
C ASP A 91 -8.11 2.99 -14.59
N SER A 92 -8.30 1.85 -13.90
CA SER A 92 -8.25 1.73 -12.45
C SER A 92 -7.08 0.87 -12.00
N LEU A 93 -6.51 1.25 -10.85
CA LEU A 93 -5.45 0.54 -10.16
C LEU A 93 -5.97 0.02 -8.84
N LEU A 94 -5.58 -1.20 -8.48
CA LEU A 94 -5.68 -1.68 -7.12
C LEU A 94 -4.55 -1.05 -6.31
N VAL A 95 -4.94 -0.35 -5.26
CA VAL A 95 -4.05 0.35 -4.35
C VAL A 95 -3.85 -0.49 -3.09
N ALA A 96 -2.59 -0.79 -2.79
CA ALA A 96 -2.16 -1.33 -1.52
C ALA A 96 -1.31 -0.32 -0.76
N ARG A 97 -1.15 -0.55 0.53
CA ARG A 97 -0.30 0.23 1.42
C ARG A 97 0.64 -0.70 2.15
N VAL A 98 1.92 -0.39 2.10
CA VAL A 98 2.94 -0.91 3.01
C VAL A 98 3.29 0.20 3.99
N ALA A 99 3.26 -0.09 5.28
CA ALA A 99 3.66 0.87 6.30
C ALA A 99 4.48 0.20 7.39
N ASP A 100 5.42 0.94 7.99
CA ASP A 100 6.04 0.53 9.25
C ASP A 100 5.02 0.73 10.39
N ILE A 101 4.92 -0.25 11.28
CA ILE A 101 3.96 -0.21 12.40
C ILE A 101 4.23 0.99 13.32
N ASN A 102 5.49 1.42 13.48
CA ASN A 102 5.79 2.60 14.30
C ASN A 102 5.33 3.89 13.61
N SER A 103 5.42 3.96 12.27
CA SER A 103 4.87 5.07 11.49
C SER A 103 3.35 5.13 11.56
N LEU A 104 2.67 3.98 11.55
CA LEU A 104 1.22 3.88 11.76
C LEU A 104 0.78 4.40 13.13
N SER A 105 1.51 4.03 14.19
CA SER A 105 1.27 4.55 15.53
C SER A 105 1.48 6.07 15.60
N GLY A 106 2.53 6.59 14.97
CA GLY A 106 2.78 8.04 14.89
C GLY A 106 1.72 8.81 14.10
N GLU A 107 1.20 8.24 13.00
CA GLU A 107 0.09 8.83 12.25
C GLU A 107 -1.21 8.84 13.08
N LEU A 108 -1.52 7.72 13.76
CA LEU A 108 -2.68 7.63 14.64
C LEU A 108 -2.59 8.67 15.77
N GLU A 109 -1.43 8.79 16.43
CA GLU A 109 -1.20 9.81 17.46
C GLU A 109 -1.29 11.23 16.90
N SER A 110 -0.78 11.50 15.70
CA SER A 110 -0.91 12.81 15.04
C SER A 110 -2.38 13.17 14.76
N LEU A 111 -3.17 12.19 14.30
CA LEU A 111 -4.60 12.38 14.05
C LEU A 111 -5.41 12.57 15.34
N LEU A 112 -5.04 11.86 16.42
CA LEU A 112 -5.68 12.01 17.73
C LEU A 112 -5.31 13.34 18.38
N CYS A 113 -4.04 13.75 18.32
CA CYS A 113 -3.57 15.00 18.89
C CYS A 113 -4.00 16.24 18.09
N LYS A 114 -4.33 16.12 16.80
CA LYS A 114 -4.96 17.20 16.02
C LYS A 114 -6.41 17.51 16.42
N ASN A 115 -7.02 16.67 17.26
CA ASN A 115 -8.39 16.84 17.76
C ASN A 115 -8.47 17.26 19.24
N LEU A 116 -7.37 17.74 19.83
CA LEU A 116 -7.29 18.34 21.17
C LEU A 116 -6.84 19.80 21.07
#